data_AF-A0A7V0UJB0-F1
#
_entry.id   AF-A0A7V0UJB0-F1
#
_cell.length_a   1.000
_cell.length_b   1.000
_cell.length_c   1.000
_cell.angle_alpha   90.00
_cell.angle_beta   90.00
_cell.angle_gamma   90.00
#
_symmetry.space_group_name_H-M   'P 1'
#
loop_
_entity.id
_entity.type
_entity.pdbx_description
1 polymer ?
#
loop_
_entity_poly.entity_id
_entity_poly.type
_entity_poly.pdbx_seq_one_letter_code
_entity_poly.pdbx_strand_id
1 'polypeptide(L)'
;MTVNSDAATGSTGAKFERLVEIMATLRGPNGCPWDKQQDFDSLKPMLVEETYEVLEAIDNRDFDSLAEELGDVLLHIVFHARLAGEQGKFDIDAVIDRICDKLVRRHPHVFGSATAGSPEEVIKNWEAIKAQEKADKLKSRTPEQRSLLEGIPSKLPAMHEAHQISSRAARVGFDWPDIEGVFNKLQEELAELRDAITSPQESRQARLEDEIGDLLFVTVNIARFLKVDSESALKRANRKFKSRFQHMESQLEKAGKRLEDASLAEMEDLWQHAKAETDGRRAE
;
A
#
# COMPACT_ATOMS: atom_id res chain seq x y z
N MET A 1 -38.01 3.32 -21.43
CA MET A 1 -37.93 1.85 -21.49
C MET A 1 -37.25 1.39 -20.22
N THR A 2 -37.95 0.56 -19.47
CA THR A 2 -37.67 0.09 -18.11
C THR A 2 -36.38 -0.72 -18.05
N VAL A 3 -35.41 -0.24 -17.26
CA VAL A 3 -34.28 -1.06 -16.81
C VAL A 3 -34.84 -2.00 -15.75
N ASN A 4 -34.97 -3.28 -16.10
CA ASN A 4 -35.53 -4.30 -15.22
C ASN A 4 -34.62 -4.49 -14.00
N SER A 5 -35.22 -4.36 -12.81
CA SER A 5 -34.64 -4.59 -11.50
C SER A 5 -34.65 -6.08 -11.10
N ASP A 6 -34.19 -6.97 -11.98
CA ASP A 6 -34.13 -8.42 -11.72
C ASP A 6 -32.74 -8.86 -11.24
N ALA A 7 -32.24 -8.29 -10.15
CA ALA A 7 -30.92 -8.65 -9.62
C ALA A 7 -31.02 -9.31 -8.24
N ALA A 8 -31.52 -10.56 -8.18
CA ALA A 8 -31.42 -11.36 -6.97
C ALA A 8 -31.41 -12.90 -7.16
N THR A 9 -30.86 -13.48 -8.25
CA THR A 9 -30.70 -14.96 -8.35
C THR A 9 -29.53 -15.46 -9.23
N GLY A 10 -28.46 -14.67 -9.44
CA GLY A 10 -27.30 -15.09 -10.24
C GLY A 10 -26.18 -15.78 -9.43
N SER A 11 -25.50 -16.78 -10.01
CA SER A 11 -24.27 -17.36 -9.45
C SER A 11 -23.17 -16.30 -9.32
N THR A 12 -22.13 -16.54 -8.52
CA THR A 12 -20.98 -15.63 -8.41
C THR A 12 -20.35 -15.33 -9.78
N GLY A 13 -20.28 -16.34 -10.66
CA GLY A 13 -19.84 -16.17 -12.04
C GLY A 13 -20.72 -15.19 -12.81
N ALA A 14 -22.05 -15.35 -12.76
CA ALA A 14 -22.98 -14.45 -13.45
C ALA A 14 -22.90 -13.00 -12.93
N LYS A 15 -22.66 -12.80 -11.63
CA LYS A 15 -22.46 -11.45 -11.06
C LYS A 15 -21.18 -10.79 -11.58
N PHE A 16 -20.10 -11.56 -11.70
CA PHE A 16 -18.83 -11.05 -12.23
C PHE A 16 -18.90 -10.78 -13.73
N GLU A 17 -19.53 -11.68 -14.50
CA GLU A 17 -19.79 -11.49 -15.93
C GLU A 17 -20.58 -10.20 -16.17
N ARG A 18 -21.64 -9.95 -15.38
CA ARG A 18 -22.38 -8.69 -15.42
C ARG A 18 -21.49 -7.46 -15.20
N LEU A 19 -20.52 -7.50 -14.28
CA LEU A 19 -19.58 -6.38 -14.06
C LEU A 19 -18.71 -6.14 -15.32
N VAL A 20 -18.20 -7.21 -15.93
CA VAL A 20 -17.41 -7.13 -17.17
C VAL A 20 -18.24 -6.53 -18.31
N GLU A 21 -19.50 -6.93 -18.44
CA GLU A 21 -20.43 -6.39 -19.44
C GLU A 21 -20.76 -4.91 -19.21
N ILE A 22 -20.96 -4.51 -17.95
CA ILE A 22 -21.16 -3.10 -17.58
C ILE A 22 -19.97 -2.27 -18.05
N MET A 23 -18.73 -2.70 -17.75
CA MET A 23 -17.53 -1.99 -18.18
C MET A 23 -17.39 -1.93 -19.71
N ALA A 24 -17.69 -3.03 -20.40
CA ALA A 24 -17.69 -3.06 -21.87
C ALA A 24 -18.72 -2.07 -22.46
N THR A 25 -19.88 -1.91 -21.80
CA THR A 25 -20.91 -0.95 -22.19
C THR A 25 -20.47 0.49 -21.93
N LEU A 26 -19.91 0.76 -20.74
CA LEU A 26 -19.39 2.08 -20.36
C LEU A 26 -18.31 2.58 -21.31
N ARG A 27 -17.46 1.68 -21.82
CA ARG A 27 -16.42 2.01 -22.82
C ARG A 27 -16.84 1.78 -24.27
N GLY A 28 -18.08 1.37 -24.51
CA GLY A 28 -18.61 1.10 -25.84
C GLY A 28 -18.83 2.38 -26.68
N PRO A 29 -19.29 2.24 -27.94
CA PRO A 29 -19.55 3.39 -28.82
C PRO A 29 -20.47 4.44 -28.20
N ASN A 30 -21.55 3.99 -27.56
CA ASN A 30 -22.55 4.81 -26.86
C ASN A 30 -22.28 4.93 -25.35
N GLY A 31 -21.06 4.60 -24.93
CA GLY A 31 -20.65 4.58 -23.53
C GLY A 31 -20.40 5.98 -22.94
N CYS A 32 -20.00 6.01 -21.68
CA CYS A 32 -19.69 7.22 -20.94
C CYS A 32 -18.45 7.91 -21.51
N PRO A 33 -18.50 9.22 -21.81
CA PRO A 33 -17.34 9.96 -22.33
C PRO A 33 -16.13 9.93 -21.40
N TRP A 34 -16.35 10.01 -20.08
CA TRP A 34 -15.27 9.98 -19.10
C TRP A 34 -14.58 8.61 -19.09
N ASP A 35 -15.36 7.51 -19.06
CA ASP A 35 -14.80 6.16 -19.08
C ASP A 35 -13.99 5.92 -20.35
N LYS A 36 -14.51 6.32 -21.52
CA LYS A 36 -13.83 6.15 -22.81
C LYS A 36 -12.51 6.91 -22.90
N GLN A 37 -12.42 8.07 -22.25
CA GLN A 37 -11.22 8.91 -22.21
C GLN A 37 -10.08 8.27 -21.40
N GLN A 38 -10.38 7.41 -20.42
CA GLN A 38 -9.35 6.84 -19.55
C GLN A 38 -8.40 5.91 -20.31
N ASP A 39 -7.16 5.87 -19.83
CA ASP A 39 -6.06 5.03 -20.28
C ASP A 39 -5.32 4.41 -19.07
N PHE A 40 -4.23 3.67 -19.31
CA PHE A 40 -3.47 3.03 -18.23
C PHE A 40 -2.78 4.01 -17.29
N ASP A 41 -2.48 5.24 -17.72
CA ASP A 41 -1.74 6.21 -16.91
C ASP A 41 -2.67 7.02 -16.02
N SER A 42 -3.80 7.47 -16.58
CA SER A 42 -4.86 8.19 -15.87
C SER A 42 -5.52 7.38 -14.76
N LEU A 43 -5.59 6.04 -14.88
CA LEU A 43 -6.18 5.19 -13.85
C LEU A 43 -5.24 4.87 -12.66
N LYS A 44 -3.94 5.12 -12.77
CA LYS A 44 -2.96 4.75 -11.71
C LYS A 44 -3.23 5.44 -10.37
N PRO A 45 -3.47 6.77 -10.31
CA PRO A 45 -3.68 7.45 -9.04
C PRO A 45 -4.94 6.91 -8.33
N MET A 46 -6.05 6.74 -9.08
CA MET A 46 -7.31 6.24 -8.55
C MET A 46 -7.15 4.82 -7.97
N LEU A 47 -6.50 3.90 -8.68
CA LEU A 47 -6.25 2.56 -8.12
C LEU A 47 -5.47 2.58 -6.79
N VAL A 48 -4.52 3.51 -6.64
CA VAL A 48 -3.76 3.68 -5.39
C VAL A 48 -4.66 4.25 -4.29
N GLU A 49 -5.54 5.20 -4.63
CA GLU A 49 -6.55 5.76 -3.73
C GLU A 49 -7.48 4.66 -3.20
N GLU A 50 -8.15 3.91 -4.07
CA GLU A 50 -9.07 2.82 -3.67
C GLU A 50 -8.36 1.76 -2.82
N THR A 51 -7.09 1.45 -3.15
CA THR A 51 -6.30 0.52 -2.34
C THR A 51 -6.12 1.04 -0.91
N TYR A 52 -5.97 2.35 -0.73
CA TYR A 52 -5.84 2.95 0.58
C TYR A 52 -7.16 3.11 1.32
N GLU A 53 -8.27 3.29 0.62
CA GLU A 53 -9.60 3.26 1.22
C GLU A 53 -9.91 1.85 1.75
N VAL A 54 -9.54 0.79 1.02
CA VAL A 54 -9.57 -0.60 1.54
C VAL A 54 -8.75 -0.74 2.82
N LEU A 55 -7.52 -0.20 2.87
CA LEU A 55 -6.70 -0.28 4.09
C LEU A 55 -7.33 0.50 5.25
N GLU A 56 -7.95 1.64 4.98
CA GLU A 56 -8.66 2.43 5.99
C GLU A 56 -9.87 1.69 6.54
N ALA A 57 -10.71 1.10 5.69
CA ALA A 57 -11.85 0.29 6.10
C ALA A 57 -11.42 -0.90 6.97
N ILE A 58 -10.32 -1.59 6.62
CA ILE A 58 -9.73 -2.67 7.44
C ILE A 58 -9.29 -2.14 8.81
N ASP A 59 -8.56 -1.02 8.85
CA ASP A 59 -8.04 -0.43 10.08
C ASP A 59 -9.18 0.00 11.02
N ASN A 60 -10.29 0.50 10.46
CA ASN A 60 -11.46 0.96 11.21
C ASN A 60 -12.44 -0.17 11.55
N ARG A 61 -12.23 -1.39 11.03
CA ARG A 61 -13.20 -2.51 11.10
C ARG A 61 -14.58 -2.13 10.54
N ASP A 62 -14.60 -1.24 9.56
CA ASP A 62 -15.80 -0.85 8.83
C ASP A 62 -16.01 -1.83 7.68
N PHE A 63 -16.83 -2.85 7.92
CA PHE A 63 -17.04 -3.93 6.96
C PHE A 63 -17.96 -3.53 5.81
N ASP A 64 -18.78 -2.49 5.98
CA ASP A 64 -19.66 -1.98 4.93
C ASP A 64 -18.81 -1.20 3.92
N SER A 65 -18.00 -0.24 4.39
CA SER A 65 -17.02 0.43 3.52
C SER A 65 -16.04 -0.58 2.92
N LEU A 66 -15.56 -1.57 3.68
CA LEU A 66 -14.64 -2.57 3.12
C LEU A 66 -15.24 -3.30 1.91
N ALA A 67 -16.53 -3.61 1.92
CA ALA A 67 -17.20 -4.25 0.79
C ALA A 67 -17.32 -3.30 -0.42
N GLU A 68 -17.56 -2.02 -0.19
CA GLU A 68 -17.59 -0.96 -1.20
C GLU A 68 -16.22 -0.79 -1.86
N GLU A 69 -15.16 -0.53 -1.07
CA GLU A 69 -13.81 -0.26 -1.59
C GLU A 69 -13.18 -1.47 -2.28
N LEU A 70 -13.47 -2.70 -1.82
CA LEU A 70 -13.07 -3.91 -2.54
C LEU A 70 -13.77 -4.02 -3.91
N GLY A 71 -14.98 -3.49 -4.02
CA GLY A 71 -15.70 -3.33 -5.28
C GLY A 71 -15.00 -2.35 -6.22
N ASP A 72 -14.49 -1.24 -5.72
CA ASP A 72 -13.79 -0.23 -6.53
C ASP A 72 -12.40 -0.69 -6.98
N VAL A 73 -11.67 -1.42 -6.13
CA VAL A 73 -10.47 -2.14 -6.57
C VAL A 73 -10.81 -3.16 -7.66
N LEU A 74 -11.93 -3.89 -7.53
CA LEU A 74 -12.38 -4.85 -8.54
C LEU A 74 -12.78 -4.16 -9.86
N LEU A 75 -13.43 -2.99 -9.78
CA LEU A 75 -13.74 -2.14 -10.93
C LEU A 75 -12.47 -1.81 -11.70
N HIS A 76 -11.41 -1.36 -11.02
CA HIS A 76 -10.14 -1.05 -11.68
C HIS A 76 -9.50 -2.26 -12.34
N ILE A 77 -9.58 -3.46 -11.77
CA ILE A 77 -9.07 -4.69 -12.40
C ILE A 77 -9.79 -4.95 -13.73
N VAL A 78 -11.13 -4.87 -13.73
CA VAL A 78 -11.96 -5.06 -14.92
C VAL A 78 -11.71 -3.95 -15.96
N PHE A 79 -11.54 -2.70 -15.51
CA PHE A 79 -11.24 -1.56 -16.37
C PHE A 79 -9.90 -1.75 -17.12
N HIS A 80 -8.84 -2.12 -16.40
CA HIS A 80 -7.53 -2.37 -17.00
C HIS A 80 -7.55 -3.56 -17.96
N ALA A 81 -8.27 -4.62 -17.63
CA ALA A 81 -8.47 -5.77 -18.51
C ALA A 81 -9.24 -5.37 -19.78
N ARG A 82 -10.26 -4.50 -19.67
CA ARG A 82 -11.00 -3.97 -20.81
C ARG A 82 -10.09 -3.14 -21.74
N LEU A 83 -9.31 -2.22 -21.18
CA LEU A 83 -8.32 -1.42 -21.92
C LEU A 83 -7.28 -2.30 -22.64
N ALA A 84 -6.78 -3.33 -21.96
CA ALA A 84 -5.83 -4.27 -22.56
C ALA A 84 -6.46 -5.09 -23.70
N GLY A 85 -7.73 -5.48 -23.55
CA GLY A 85 -8.48 -6.20 -24.58
C GLY A 85 -8.73 -5.35 -25.81
N GLU A 86 -9.07 -4.07 -25.62
CA GLU A 86 -9.21 -3.08 -26.72
C GLU A 86 -7.90 -2.90 -27.52
N GLN A 87 -6.75 -3.16 -26.89
CA GLN A 87 -5.42 -3.10 -27.53
C GLN A 87 -4.89 -4.47 -27.98
N GLY A 88 -5.70 -5.53 -27.91
CA GLY A 88 -5.31 -6.90 -28.30
C GLY A 88 -4.18 -7.49 -27.46
N LYS A 89 -4.01 -7.05 -26.21
CA LYS A 89 -2.91 -7.49 -25.32
C LYS A 89 -3.31 -8.69 -24.46
N PHE A 90 -4.38 -8.55 -23.69
CA PHE A 90 -4.98 -9.57 -22.83
C PHE A 90 -6.36 -9.08 -22.37
N ASP A 91 -7.21 -9.97 -21.90
CA ASP A 91 -8.55 -9.68 -21.38
C ASP A 91 -8.69 -10.15 -19.92
N ILE A 92 -9.90 -10.11 -19.38
CA ILE A 92 -10.17 -10.48 -18.00
C ILE A 92 -9.98 -11.98 -17.76
N ASP A 93 -10.28 -12.82 -18.76
CA ASP A 93 -10.10 -14.27 -18.68
C ASP A 93 -8.61 -14.60 -18.54
N ALA A 94 -7.76 -13.97 -19.36
CA ALA A 94 -6.32 -14.12 -19.23
C ALA A 94 -5.77 -13.64 -17.87
N VAL A 95 -6.39 -12.65 -17.23
CA VAL A 95 -6.02 -12.23 -15.86
C VAL A 95 -6.39 -13.30 -14.84
N ILE A 96 -7.61 -13.85 -14.93
CA ILE A 96 -8.14 -14.89 -14.04
C ILE A 96 -7.32 -16.18 -14.18
N ASP A 97 -7.10 -16.66 -15.40
CA ASP A 97 -6.31 -17.87 -15.67
C ASP A 97 -4.91 -17.75 -15.06
N ARG A 98 -4.24 -16.61 -15.27
CA ARG A 98 -2.90 -16.36 -14.74
C ARG A 98 -2.83 -16.36 -13.22
N ILE A 99 -3.87 -15.90 -12.52
CA ILE A 99 -3.88 -15.94 -11.05
C ILE A 99 -4.27 -17.33 -10.55
N CYS A 100 -5.25 -17.99 -11.18
CA CYS A 100 -5.64 -19.37 -10.87
C CYS A 100 -4.48 -20.35 -11.04
N ASP A 101 -3.82 -20.37 -12.20
CA ASP A 101 -2.65 -21.21 -12.47
C ASP A 101 -1.52 -20.97 -11.47
N LYS A 102 -1.28 -19.69 -11.14
CA LYS A 102 -0.26 -19.31 -10.15
C LYS A 102 -0.61 -19.80 -8.75
N LEU A 103 -1.86 -19.67 -8.33
CA LEU A 103 -2.31 -20.13 -7.01
C LEU A 103 -2.26 -21.65 -6.92
N VAL A 104 -2.76 -22.37 -7.92
CA VAL A 104 -2.69 -23.85 -7.97
C VAL A 104 -1.24 -24.32 -7.89
N ARG A 105 -0.36 -23.74 -8.72
CA ARG A 105 1.06 -24.13 -8.77
C ARG A 105 1.82 -23.78 -7.49
N ARG A 106 1.48 -22.69 -6.80
CA ARG A 106 2.14 -22.27 -5.54
C ARG A 106 1.59 -22.96 -4.30
N HIS A 107 0.49 -23.70 -4.41
CA HIS A 107 -0.09 -24.49 -3.32
C HIS A 107 -0.16 -25.98 -3.67
N PRO A 108 0.99 -26.63 -3.97
CA PRO A 108 1.00 -28.07 -4.29
C PRO A 108 0.59 -28.95 -3.11
N HIS A 109 0.54 -28.39 -1.89
CA HIS A 109 0.03 -29.06 -0.69
C HIS A 109 -1.50 -29.03 -0.58
N VAL A 110 -2.18 -28.16 -1.36
CA VAL A 110 -3.65 -28.10 -1.45
C VAL A 110 -4.13 -28.77 -2.73
N PHE A 111 -3.48 -28.48 -3.86
CA PHE A 111 -3.95 -28.89 -5.20
C PHE A 111 -3.09 -29.98 -5.86
N GLY A 112 -2.04 -30.44 -5.19
CA GLY A 112 -1.10 -31.45 -5.69
C GLY A 112 -0.85 -32.57 -4.69
N SER A 113 0.34 -33.14 -4.74
CA SER A 113 0.75 -34.27 -3.89
C SER A 113 1.75 -33.89 -2.79
N ALA A 114 2.14 -32.62 -2.68
CA ALA A 114 3.07 -32.20 -1.63
C ALA A 114 2.36 -32.20 -0.26
N THR A 115 3.13 -32.24 0.81
CA THR A 115 2.61 -32.05 2.18
C THR A 115 3.30 -30.85 2.82
N ALA A 116 2.57 -30.13 3.65
CA ALA A 116 3.12 -29.08 4.50
C ALA A 116 2.36 -29.16 5.83
N GLY A 117 3.07 -29.45 6.92
CA GLY A 117 2.51 -29.66 8.25
C GLY A 117 2.40 -28.38 9.08
N SER A 118 3.05 -27.29 8.65
CA SER A 118 3.06 -26.01 9.38
C SER A 118 3.06 -24.79 8.46
N PRO A 119 2.63 -23.61 8.94
CA PRO A 119 2.73 -22.35 8.20
C PRO A 119 4.15 -22.02 7.75
N GLU A 120 5.17 -22.33 8.57
CA GLU A 120 6.57 -22.10 8.24
C GLU A 120 7.04 -22.96 7.05
N GLU A 121 6.61 -24.22 7.00
CA GLU A 121 6.87 -25.11 5.87
C GLU A 121 6.17 -24.61 4.59
N VAL A 122 4.94 -24.10 4.71
CA VAL A 122 4.23 -23.48 3.59
C VAL A 122 4.99 -22.27 3.06
N ILE A 123 5.45 -21.37 3.95
CA ILE A 123 6.22 -20.18 3.57
C ILE A 123 7.51 -20.58 2.86
N LYS A 124 8.27 -21.54 3.41
CA LYS A 124 9.52 -22.02 2.81
C LYS A 124 9.29 -22.61 1.41
N ASN A 125 8.27 -23.43 1.24
CA ASN A 125 7.91 -24.01 -0.06
C ASN A 125 7.50 -22.92 -1.06
N TRP A 126 6.72 -21.94 -0.61
CA TRP A 126 6.28 -20.81 -1.42
C TRP A 126 7.44 -19.94 -1.89
N GLU A 127 8.40 -19.65 -1.01
CA GLU A 127 9.62 -18.92 -1.35
C GLU A 127 10.49 -19.66 -2.36
N ALA A 128 10.66 -20.98 -2.20
CA ALA A 128 11.39 -21.82 -3.15
C ALA A 128 10.75 -21.79 -4.55
N ILE A 129 9.42 -21.93 -4.64
CA ILE A 129 8.69 -21.86 -5.91
C ILE A 129 8.84 -20.48 -6.55
N LYS A 130 8.76 -19.40 -5.77
CA LYS A 130 8.97 -18.02 -6.26
C LYS A 130 10.40 -17.80 -6.77
N ALA A 131 11.41 -18.34 -6.09
CA ALA A 131 12.79 -18.25 -6.53
C ALA A 131 13.00 -18.96 -7.88
N GLN A 132 12.42 -20.16 -8.05
CA GLN A 132 12.48 -20.91 -9.30
C GLN A 132 11.79 -20.16 -10.45
N GLU A 133 10.59 -19.61 -10.24
CA GLU A 133 9.90 -18.78 -11.24
C GLU A 133 10.73 -17.57 -11.68
N LYS A 134 11.41 -16.92 -10.72
CA LYS A 134 12.25 -15.77 -11.00
C LYS A 134 13.47 -16.19 -11.81
N ALA A 135 14.10 -17.31 -11.48
CA ALA A 135 15.22 -17.87 -12.23
C ALA A 135 14.82 -18.22 -13.67
N ASP A 136 13.65 -18.82 -13.88
CA ASP A 136 13.17 -19.18 -15.22
C ASP A 136 12.82 -17.94 -16.06
N LYS A 137 12.30 -16.88 -15.45
CA LYS A 137 12.13 -15.57 -16.11
C LYS A 137 13.45 -14.85 -16.39
N LEU A 138 14.50 -15.10 -15.59
CA LEU A 138 15.82 -14.50 -15.79
C LEU A 138 16.60 -15.14 -16.94
N LYS A 139 16.32 -16.40 -17.27
CA LYS A 139 16.93 -17.10 -18.42
C LYS A 139 16.61 -16.43 -19.77
N SER A 140 15.57 -15.59 -19.84
CA SER A 140 15.16 -14.83 -21.01
C SER A 140 15.58 -13.35 -20.99
N ARG A 141 16.48 -12.93 -20.10
CA ARG A 141 16.87 -11.52 -19.89
C ARG A 141 18.37 -11.26 -20.12
N THR A 142 18.73 -10.05 -20.57
CA THR A 142 20.12 -9.67 -20.85
C THR A 142 20.94 -9.44 -19.58
N PRO A 143 22.29 -9.49 -19.62
CA PRO A 143 23.15 -9.31 -18.44
C PRO A 143 23.00 -7.96 -17.72
N GLU A 144 22.58 -6.91 -18.41
CA GLU A 144 22.31 -5.59 -17.83
C GLU A 144 21.04 -5.58 -16.96
N GLN A 145 20.18 -6.60 -17.09
CA GLN A 145 18.92 -6.80 -16.34
C GLN A 145 19.10 -7.68 -15.09
N ARG A 146 20.27 -7.58 -14.43
CA ARG A 146 20.69 -8.46 -13.32
C ARG A 146 20.93 -7.70 -11.99
N SER A 147 20.40 -6.50 -11.81
CA SER A 147 20.52 -5.82 -10.52
C SER A 147 19.65 -6.50 -9.45
N LEU A 148 20.16 -6.67 -8.24
CA LEU A 148 19.42 -7.24 -7.09
C LEU A 148 18.15 -6.44 -6.78
N LEU A 149 18.20 -5.13 -6.97
CA LEU A 149 17.12 -4.19 -6.74
C LEU A 149 16.17 -4.07 -7.95
N GLU A 150 16.49 -4.69 -9.08
CA GLU A 150 15.67 -4.60 -10.28
C GLU A 150 14.27 -5.21 -10.07
N GLY A 151 13.24 -4.47 -10.47
CA GLY A 151 11.85 -4.85 -10.27
C GLY A 151 11.28 -4.46 -8.92
N ILE A 152 11.93 -3.56 -8.18
CA ILE A 152 11.21 -2.69 -7.23
C ILE A 152 10.58 -1.58 -8.08
N PRO A 153 9.25 -1.47 -8.15
CA PRO A 153 8.61 -0.39 -8.90
C PRO A 153 8.95 0.97 -8.27
N SER A 154 9.48 1.89 -9.07
CA SER A 154 9.76 3.28 -8.64
C SER A 154 8.50 4.11 -8.34
N LYS A 155 7.32 3.53 -8.53
CA LYS A 155 6.02 4.15 -8.24
C LYS A 155 5.45 3.72 -6.88
N LEU A 156 6.20 2.92 -6.11
CA LEU A 156 5.79 2.58 -4.76
C LEU A 156 5.83 3.83 -3.88
N PRO A 157 4.98 3.91 -2.84
CA PRO A 157 5.17 4.84 -1.74
C PRO A 157 6.59 4.70 -1.18
N ALA A 158 7.23 5.83 -0.85
CA ALA A 158 8.65 5.85 -0.49
C ALA A 158 8.99 4.92 0.67
N MET A 159 8.13 4.82 1.69
CA MET A 159 8.36 3.92 2.84
C MET A 159 8.32 2.44 2.43
N HIS A 160 7.40 2.08 1.54
CA HIS A 160 7.29 0.72 1.01
C HIS A 160 8.44 0.40 0.05
N GLU A 161 8.86 1.36 -0.77
CA GLU A 161 10.04 1.24 -1.64
C GLU A 161 11.29 0.96 -0.80
N ALA A 162 11.57 1.78 0.22
CA ALA A 162 12.67 1.61 1.14
C ALA A 162 12.64 0.25 1.86
N HIS A 163 11.45 -0.21 2.26
CA HIS A 163 11.26 -1.53 2.86
C HIS A 163 11.63 -2.65 1.87
N GLN A 164 11.25 -2.54 0.60
CA GLN A 164 11.61 -3.53 -0.41
C GLN A 164 13.10 -3.50 -0.75
N ILE A 165 13.71 -2.32 -0.85
CA ILE A 165 15.15 -2.15 -1.11
C ILE A 165 15.94 -2.86 -0.01
N SER A 166 15.69 -2.49 1.25
CA SER A 166 16.37 -3.09 2.40
C SER A 166 16.12 -4.58 2.52
N SER A 167 14.88 -5.05 2.36
CA SER A 167 14.54 -6.48 2.40
C SER A 167 15.26 -7.30 1.33
N ARG A 168 15.51 -6.72 0.14
CA ARG A 168 16.26 -7.42 -0.91
C ARG A 168 17.75 -7.44 -0.63
N ALA A 169 18.32 -6.36 -0.11
CA ALA A 169 19.71 -6.31 0.31
C ALA A 169 19.99 -7.32 1.44
N ALA A 170 19.08 -7.39 2.42
CA ALA A 170 19.18 -8.33 3.53
C ALA A 170 19.25 -9.81 3.09
N ARG A 171 18.53 -10.18 2.02
CA ARG A 171 18.51 -11.56 1.48
C ARG A 171 19.88 -12.04 0.98
N VAL A 172 20.79 -11.14 0.62
CA VAL A 172 22.15 -11.51 0.21
C VAL A 172 23.17 -11.33 1.34
N GLY A 173 22.69 -11.11 2.57
CA GLY A 173 23.52 -10.90 3.74
C GLY A 173 24.00 -9.45 3.92
N PHE A 174 23.49 -8.50 3.13
CA PHE A 174 23.71 -7.08 3.37
C PHE A 174 22.64 -6.55 4.32
N ASP A 175 22.81 -6.83 5.61
CA ASP A 175 21.91 -6.40 6.69
C ASP A 175 22.69 -6.08 7.96
N TRP A 176 22.06 -5.39 8.91
CA TRP A 176 22.58 -5.23 10.26
C TRP A 176 22.54 -6.57 11.02
N PRO A 177 23.51 -6.84 11.91
CA PRO A 177 23.56 -8.09 12.65
C PRO A 177 22.41 -8.26 13.64
N ASP A 178 21.92 -7.15 14.20
CA ASP A 178 20.83 -7.08 15.15
C ASP A 178 20.15 -5.71 15.14
N ILE A 179 19.09 -5.56 15.94
CA ILE A 179 18.32 -4.33 16.05
C ILE A 179 19.12 -3.17 16.67
N GLU A 180 20.06 -3.46 17.57
CA GLU A 180 20.93 -2.46 18.19
C GLU A 180 21.83 -1.80 17.14
N GLY A 181 22.33 -2.57 16.18
CA GLY A 181 23.07 -2.04 15.02
C GLY A 181 22.27 -0.99 14.24
N VAL A 182 20.96 -1.20 14.07
CA VAL A 182 20.09 -0.23 13.37
C VAL A 182 19.83 1.01 14.24
N PHE A 183 19.64 0.85 15.55
CA PHE A 183 19.49 1.98 16.47
C PHE A 183 20.77 2.82 16.58
N ASN A 184 21.94 2.20 16.53
CA ASN A 184 23.21 2.93 16.47
C ASN A 184 23.30 3.77 15.19
N LYS A 185 22.89 3.20 14.04
CA LYS A 185 22.83 3.96 12.79
C LYS A 185 21.81 5.11 12.87
N LEU A 186 20.67 4.92 13.54
CA LEU A 186 19.71 6.01 13.79
C LEU A 186 20.34 7.19 14.56
N GLN A 187 21.18 6.90 15.56
CA GLN A 187 21.88 7.96 16.30
C GLN A 187 22.94 8.67 15.44
N GLU A 188 23.59 7.94 14.54
CA GLU A 188 24.52 8.49 13.56
C GLU A 188 23.79 9.47 12.60
N GLU A 189 22.70 9.05 11.96
CA GLU A 189 21.91 9.92 11.06
C GLU A 189 21.37 11.16 11.78
N LEU A 190 20.98 11.03 13.05
CA LEU A 190 20.55 12.16 13.88
C LEU A 190 21.69 13.15 14.15
N ALA A 191 22.92 12.66 14.30
CA ALA A 191 24.09 13.52 14.46
C ALA A 191 24.43 14.21 13.14
N GLU A 192 24.41 13.50 12.01
CA GLU A 192 24.67 14.04 10.68
C GLU A 192 23.64 15.12 10.30
N LEU A 193 22.36 14.90 10.60
CA LEU A 193 21.30 15.91 10.43
C LEU A 193 21.56 17.18 11.27
N ARG A 194 22.05 17.05 12.51
CA ARG A 194 22.41 18.20 13.34
C ARG A 194 23.58 18.98 12.75
N ASP A 195 24.57 18.28 12.23
CA ASP A 195 25.72 18.90 11.57
C ASP A 195 25.30 19.60 10.27
N ALA A 196 24.37 19.02 9.51
CA ALA A 196 23.82 19.62 8.29
C ALA A 196 23.15 20.98 8.56
N ILE A 197 22.44 21.16 9.68
CA ILE A 197 21.82 22.44 10.07
C ILE A 197 22.86 23.57 10.17
N THR A 198 24.08 23.26 10.62
CA THR A 198 25.15 24.24 10.82
C THR A 198 26.05 24.43 9.59
N SER A 199 25.78 23.68 8.50
CA SER A 199 26.59 23.72 7.28
C SER A 199 26.51 25.06 6.54
N PRO A 200 27.50 25.38 5.68
CA PRO A 200 27.47 26.58 4.84
C PRO A 200 26.18 26.71 4.03
N GLN A 201 25.67 27.93 3.87
CA GLN A 201 24.35 28.18 3.27
C GLN A 201 24.20 27.61 1.85
N GLU A 202 25.28 27.61 1.07
CA GLU A 202 25.30 27.12 -0.32
C GLU A 202 25.06 25.61 -0.44
N SER A 203 25.47 24.82 0.57
CA SER A 203 25.30 23.35 0.58
C SER A 203 24.26 22.86 1.58
N ARG A 204 23.80 23.72 2.50
CA ARG A 204 22.93 23.35 3.62
C ARG A 204 21.66 22.64 3.17
N GLN A 205 20.97 23.17 2.16
CA GLN A 205 19.67 22.63 1.77
C GLN A 205 19.79 21.20 1.22
N ALA A 206 20.75 20.96 0.32
CA ALA A 206 20.99 19.63 -0.24
C ALA A 206 21.40 18.63 0.85
N ARG A 207 22.30 19.04 1.77
CA ARG A 207 22.67 18.21 2.91
C ARG A 207 21.47 17.87 3.79
N LEU A 208 20.64 18.85 4.14
CA LEU A 208 19.44 18.59 4.94
C LEU A 208 18.50 17.58 4.28
N GLU A 209 18.33 17.65 2.96
CA GLU A 209 17.51 16.69 2.21
C GLU A 209 18.11 15.28 2.25
N ASP A 210 19.42 15.14 2.09
CA ASP A 210 20.14 13.86 2.19
C ASP A 210 19.96 13.25 3.60
N GLU A 211 20.32 14.00 4.66
CA GLU A 211 20.29 13.47 6.03
C GLU A 211 18.84 13.16 6.51
N ILE A 212 17.84 13.93 6.06
CA ILE A 212 16.43 13.61 6.33
C ILE A 212 16.03 12.31 5.62
N GLY A 213 16.48 12.12 4.37
CA GLY A 213 16.25 10.90 3.61
C GLY A 213 16.82 9.67 4.31
N ASP A 214 18.06 9.75 4.77
CA ASP A 214 18.74 8.65 5.46
C ASP A 214 18.09 8.35 6.82
N LEU A 215 17.69 9.38 7.58
CA LEU A 215 16.93 9.21 8.82
C LEU A 215 15.61 8.45 8.60
N LEU A 216 14.86 8.79 7.53
CA LEU A 216 13.63 8.09 7.16
C LEU A 216 13.92 6.65 6.74
N PHE A 217 14.98 6.43 5.95
CA PHE A 217 15.39 5.09 5.51
C PHE A 217 15.78 4.18 6.67
N VAL A 218 16.54 4.69 7.65
CA VAL A 218 16.89 3.95 8.86
C VAL A 218 15.65 3.64 9.70
N THR A 219 14.71 4.59 9.81
CA THR A 219 13.43 4.37 10.50
C THR A 219 12.62 3.24 9.84
N VAL A 220 12.59 3.16 8.51
CA VAL A 220 11.97 2.03 7.78
C VAL A 220 12.67 0.71 8.11
N ASN A 221 13.99 0.70 8.25
CA ASN A 221 14.73 -0.49 8.63
C ASN A 221 14.43 -0.94 10.06
N ILE A 222 14.27 -0.01 11.01
CA ILE A 222 13.81 -0.36 12.38
C ILE A 222 12.44 -1.02 12.30
N ALA A 223 11.49 -0.45 11.55
CA ALA A 223 10.17 -1.04 11.35
C ALA A 223 10.28 -2.46 10.74
N ARG A 224 11.14 -2.66 9.74
CA ARG A 224 11.41 -3.98 9.13
C ARG A 224 11.91 -5.00 10.15
N PHE A 225 12.88 -4.65 11.01
CA PHE A 225 13.38 -5.53 12.08
C PHE A 225 12.29 -5.90 13.08
N LEU A 226 11.41 -4.93 13.40
CA LEU A 226 10.26 -5.12 14.29
C LEU A 226 9.06 -5.80 13.61
N LYS A 227 9.17 -6.16 12.33
CA LYS A 227 8.08 -6.74 11.51
C LYS A 227 6.84 -5.85 11.46
N VAL A 228 7.05 -4.54 11.45
CA VAL A 228 6.02 -3.52 11.30
C VAL A 228 6.08 -2.95 9.89
N ASP A 229 4.92 -2.82 9.24
CA ASP A 229 4.80 -2.11 7.97
C ASP A 229 4.87 -0.59 8.20
N SER A 230 5.94 0.06 7.71
CA SER A 230 6.23 1.47 7.97
C SER A 230 5.19 2.42 7.36
N GLU A 231 4.68 2.09 6.17
CA GLU A 231 3.64 2.87 5.48
C GLU A 231 2.34 2.88 6.29
N SER A 232 1.85 1.70 6.69
CA SER A 232 0.64 1.56 7.51
C SER A 232 0.81 2.17 8.90
N ALA A 233 1.99 2.04 9.50
CA ALA A 233 2.29 2.65 10.79
C ALA A 233 2.22 4.19 10.72
N LEU A 234 2.80 4.80 9.67
CA LEU A 234 2.74 6.24 9.47
C LEU A 234 1.32 6.71 9.18
N LYS A 235 0.56 5.99 8.33
CA LYS A 235 -0.86 6.28 8.07
C LYS A 235 -1.68 6.27 9.35
N ARG A 236 -1.47 5.28 10.21
CA ARG A 236 -2.13 5.20 11.52
C ARG A 236 -1.75 6.37 12.43
N ALA A 237 -0.50 6.81 12.41
CA ALA A 237 -0.06 7.99 13.15
C ALA A 237 -0.74 9.26 12.63
N ASN A 238 -0.84 9.43 11.31
CA ASN A 238 -1.52 10.56 10.66
C ASN A 238 -3.02 10.59 11.03
N ARG A 239 -3.72 9.45 10.98
CA ARG A 239 -5.13 9.37 11.39
C ARG A 239 -5.32 9.76 12.86
N LYS A 240 -4.43 9.28 13.73
CA LYS A 240 -4.44 9.63 15.16
C LYS A 240 -4.23 11.13 15.38
N PHE A 241 -3.31 11.74 14.63
CA PHE A 241 -3.09 13.19 14.67
C PHE A 241 -4.35 13.94 14.20
N LYS A 242 -4.91 13.59 13.04
CA LYS A 242 -6.11 14.20 12.47
C LYS A 242 -7.30 14.12 13.43
N SER A 243 -7.56 12.94 14.00
CA SER A 243 -8.65 12.72 14.96
C SER A 243 -8.49 13.59 16.22
N ARG A 244 -7.28 13.69 16.77
CA ARG A 244 -7.00 14.53 17.95
C ARG A 244 -7.16 16.01 17.63
N PHE A 245 -6.69 16.44 16.47
CA PHE A 245 -6.83 17.81 16.01
C PHE A 245 -8.30 18.20 15.81
N GLN A 246 -9.08 17.34 15.14
CA GLN A 246 -10.53 17.55 14.95
C GLN A 246 -11.30 17.57 16.27
N HIS A 247 -10.90 16.74 17.24
CA HIS A 247 -11.48 16.80 18.58
C HIS A 247 -11.22 18.17 19.23
N MET A 248 -9.97 18.65 19.18
CA MET A 248 -9.61 19.97 19.68
C MET A 248 -10.42 21.08 19.00
N GLU A 249 -10.57 21.05 17.67
CA GLU A 249 -11.42 21.99 16.92
C GLU A 249 -12.87 21.97 17.42
N SER A 250 -13.45 20.78 17.58
CA SER A 250 -14.83 20.62 18.09
C SER A 250 -15.00 21.16 19.51
N GLN A 251 -14.01 21.00 20.38
CA GLN A 251 -14.07 21.53 21.76
C GLN A 251 -13.98 23.06 21.78
N LEU A 252 -13.11 23.65 20.95
CA LEU A 252 -13.01 25.10 20.82
C LEU A 252 -14.30 25.69 20.27
N GLU A 253 -14.89 25.05 19.25
CA GLU A 253 -16.16 25.47 18.68
C GLU A 253 -17.30 25.42 19.71
N LYS A 254 -17.39 24.36 20.52
CA LYS A 254 -18.35 24.27 21.64
C LYS A 254 -18.15 25.36 22.69
N ALA A 255 -16.91 25.82 22.87
CA ALA A 255 -16.57 26.94 23.73
C ALA A 255 -16.76 28.32 23.05
N GLY A 256 -17.25 28.37 21.82
CA GLY A 256 -17.47 29.59 21.05
C GLY A 256 -16.17 30.28 20.60
N LYS A 257 -15.06 29.55 20.55
CA LYS A 257 -13.74 30.05 20.15
C LYS A 257 -13.32 29.46 18.80
N ARG A 258 -12.54 30.22 18.03
CA ARG A 258 -11.85 29.70 16.85
C ARG A 258 -10.44 29.24 17.22
N LEU A 259 -9.88 28.36 16.40
CA LEU A 259 -8.51 27.87 16.57
C LEU A 259 -7.48 29.01 16.59
N GLU A 260 -7.65 30.01 15.72
CA GLU A 260 -6.78 31.19 15.62
C GLU A 260 -6.77 32.04 16.91
N ASP A 261 -7.83 31.96 17.72
CA ASP A 261 -8.00 32.73 18.95
C ASP A 261 -7.52 31.96 20.19
N ALA A 262 -7.16 30.68 20.04
CA ALA A 262 -6.68 29.84 21.13
C ALA A 262 -5.19 30.03 21.37
N SER A 263 -4.78 30.07 22.64
CA SER A 263 -3.37 30.03 23.01
C SER A 263 -2.77 28.63 22.83
N LEU A 264 -1.46 28.54 22.62
CA LEU A 264 -0.76 27.25 22.52
C LEU A 264 -0.98 26.39 23.79
N ALA A 265 -1.08 27.01 24.95
CA ALA A 265 -1.35 26.31 26.21
C ALA A 265 -2.77 25.70 26.23
N GLU A 266 -3.77 26.41 25.73
CA GLU A 266 -5.14 25.88 25.58
C GLU A 266 -5.18 24.75 24.54
N MET A 267 -4.47 24.91 23.41
CA MET A 267 -4.37 23.86 22.39
C MET A 267 -3.71 22.59 22.94
N GLU A 268 -2.63 22.72 23.70
CA GLU A 268 -1.93 21.59 24.31
C GLU A 268 -2.81 20.88 25.34
N ASP A 269 -3.54 21.62 26.17
CA ASP A 269 -4.47 21.02 27.14
C ASP A 269 -5.59 20.22 26.45
N LEU A 270 -6.21 20.79 25.42
CA LEU A 270 -7.22 20.08 24.61
C LEU A 270 -6.62 18.88 23.87
N TRP A 271 -5.37 18.98 23.42
CA TRP A 271 -4.65 17.87 22.78
C TRP A 271 -4.40 16.71 23.74
N GLN A 272 -3.99 16.99 24.98
CA GLN A 272 -3.79 15.95 26.00
C GLN A 272 -5.12 15.30 26.39
N HIS A 273 -6.21 16.06 26.50
CA HIS A 273 -7.55 15.50 26.69
C HIS A 273 -7.96 14.58 25.53
N ALA A 274 -7.80 15.02 24.28
CA ALA A 274 -8.09 14.20 23.10
C ALA A 274 -7.25 12.92 23.06
N LYS A 275 -5.99 12.98 23.49
CA LYS A 275 -5.09 11.83 23.61
C LYS A 275 -5.61 10.82 24.64
N ALA A 276 -6.04 11.25 25.81
CA ALA A 276 -6.59 10.38 26.84
C ALA A 276 -7.85 9.64 26.37
N GLU A 277 -8.77 10.34 25.70
CA GLU A 277 -9.99 9.71 25.16
C GLU A 277 -9.71 8.72 24.02
N THR A 278 -8.82 9.08 23.09
CA THR A 278 -8.49 8.23 21.93
C THR A 278 -7.68 7.00 22.29
N ASP A 279 -6.82 7.08 23.31
CA ASP A 279 -6.03 5.96 23.80
C ASP A 279 -6.87 5.04 24.72
N GLY A 280 -7.87 5.58 25.44
CA GLY A 280 -8.81 4.81 26.28
C GLY A 280 -9.77 3.90 25.49
N ARG A 281 -10.31 4.38 24.36
CA ARG A 281 -11.19 3.57 23.48
C ARG A 281 -10.50 2.39 22.78
N ARG A 282 -9.17 2.29 22.86
CA ARG A 282 -8.39 1.17 22.30
C ARG A 282 -8.18 0.01 23.28
N ALA A 283 -8.48 0.22 24.56
CA ALA A 283 -8.33 -0.79 25.60
C ALA A 283 -9.62 -1.61 25.82
N GLU A 284 -10.73 -1.20 25.21
CA GLU A 284 -12.02 -1.88 25.16
C GLU A 284 -12.21 -2.61 23.81
#